data_AF-A0A178VP52-F1
#
_entry.id   AF-A0A178VP52-F1
#
_cell.length_a   1.000
_cell.length_b   1.000
_cell.length_c   1.000
_cell.angle_alpha   90.00
_cell.angle_beta   90.00
_cell.angle_gamma   90.00
#
_symmetry.space_group_name_H-M   'P 1'
#
loop_
_entity.id
_entity.type
_entity.pdbx_description
1 polymer ?
#
loop_
_entity_poly.entity_id
_entity_poly.type
_entity_poly.pdbx_seq_one_letter_code
_entity_poly.pdbx_strand_id
1 'polypeptide(L)'
;MFSLQHVFKMEQEEYTREEINWSYVEFVDNQDVLDLIEKKPGGIIALLDEACMFPKSTHETFAQKMYQTYKGHKRFSKPKLAQTAFTVNHYAGDVTYSAEQFLDKNKDYVVAEHQALLDASKCSFVANLFPPLPEDASKQSKFSSIGTRFKQQLQALMETLNTTEPHYIRCVKPNAVLKPGIFENDNVLNQLRCGGVLEAIRISCAGYPTKRAFDEFLDRFVMLATDVPEGSDEKSACASICDKMGLKGYQIGKTKIFLRAGQMAELDARRTEVLAGATKLIQRQIRTYLIRKEFLGQKRATIYMQKLWRAKLARKLYQNMRREAASICIQKNIRAHRARKNYTKLQASATVIQTGLRTMSARNKHRHRRRTKAAIIIQREWRRHQVHEAYKKHKKATLALQCLWRAKVARKELKNLRMAARETGALKEAKDKLEKRVEELTWRLELEKHQKADLEDAKAQEIAKLQNNLTELQEKLDEAYAAIIRDKEAAKLAIEQAPPIIKEVPVVDNTQLELLNSQNNELEVEVAKLKGKIKEFEVKCFALENDSRASVTEAEDAKSKAVEFQEIIERYTFTNCLRHL
;
A
#
# COMPACT_ATOMS: atom_id res chain seq x y z
N MET A 1 15.81 33.16 98.30
CA MET A 1 16.60 34.39 98.19
C MET A 1 17.32 34.39 96.85
N PHE A 2 18.58 33.92 96.74
CA PHE A 2 19.42 34.02 95.53
C PHE A 2 18.68 33.85 94.19
N SER A 3 17.99 32.73 93.94
CA SER A 3 17.33 32.50 92.64
C SER A 3 16.16 33.44 92.33
N LEU A 4 15.41 33.90 93.33
CA LEU A 4 14.35 34.90 93.15
C LEU A 4 14.96 36.29 92.95
N GLN A 5 15.92 36.65 93.81
CA GLN A 5 16.52 37.98 93.83
C GLN A 5 17.43 38.22 92.63
N HIS A 6 18.18 37.22 92.16
CA HIS A 6 19.02 37.31 90.97
C HIS A 6 18.17 37.52 89.71
N VAL A 7 17.18 36.65 89.47
CA VAL A 7 16.25 36.79 88.33
C VAL A 7 15.56 38.15 88.37
N PHE A 8 14.97 38.52 89.50
CA PHE A 8 14.21 39.76 89.61
C PHE A 8 15.07 41.02 89.51
N LYS A 9 16.22 41.07 90.19
CA LYS A 9 17.12 42.22 90.16
C LYS A 9 17.73 42.42 88.77
N MET A 10 18.09 41.34 88.06
CA MET A 10 18.51 41.45 86.66
C MET A 10 17.39 41.97 85.74
N GLU A 11 16.15 41.51 85.90
CA GLU A 11 15.03 42.05 85.10
C GLU A 11 14.80 43.55 85.39
N GLN A 12 14.81 43.97 86.65
CA GLN A 12 14.69 45.38 87.03
C GLN A 12 15.86 46.23 86.50
N GLU A 13 17.10 45.73 86.59
CA GLU A 13 18.28 46.42 86.07
C GLU A 13 18.26 46.50 84.54
N GLU A 14 17.75 45.50 83.83
CA GLU A 14 17.56 45.56 82.38
C GLU A 14 16.48 46.57 82.00
N TYR A 15 15.31 46.54 82.64
CA TYR A 15 14.24 47.50 82.39
C TYR A 15 14.65 48.95 82.69
N THR A 16 15.46 49.15 83.73
CA THR A 16 16.02 50.47 84.11
C THR A 16 17.08 50.94 83.11
N ARG A 17 17.98 50.04 82.68
CA ARG A 17 19.03 50.32 81.68
C ARG A 17 18.46 50.72 80.32
N GLU A 18 17.37 50.06 79.93
CA GLU A 18 16.64 50.27 78.68
C GLU A 18 15.58 51.38 78.76
N GLU A 19 15.37 52.02 79.92
CA GLU A 19 14.45 53.15 80.14
C GLU A 19 12.98 52.89 79.76
N ILE A 20 12.50 51.65 79.86
CA ILE A 20 11.10 51.32 79.58
C ILE A 20 10.17 51.71 80.75
N ASN A 21 8.88 51.91 80.48
CA ASN A 21 7.89 52.15 81.53
C ASN A 21 7.52 50.83 82.24
N TRP A 22 7.95 50.68 83.49
CA TRP A 22 7.67 49.53 84.34
C TRP A 22 7.34 49.95 85.78
N SER A 23 6.51 49.17 86.46
CA SER A 23 6.10 49.38 87.86
C SER A 23 6.77 48.36 88.78
N TYR A 24 7.22 48.79 89.97
CA TYR A 24 7.80 47.88 90.95
C TYR A 24 6.79 46.80 91.38
N VAL A 25 7.20 45.53 91.32
CA VAL A 25 6.39 44.38 91.76
C VAL A 25 6.87 43.94 93.13
N GLU A 26 6.02 44.04 94.14
CA GLU A 26 6.36 43.61 95.50
C GLU A 26 6.46 42.07 95.56
N PHE A 27 7.58 41.56 96.08
CA PHE A 27 7.84 40.13 96.27
C PHE A 27 8.10 39.82 97.75
N VAL A 28 7.77 38.60 98.17
CA VAL A 28 8.02 38.14 99.54
C VAL A 28 9.47 37.70 99.67
N ASP A 29 10.32 38.56 100.21
CA ASP A 29 11.68 38.20 100.61
C ASP A 29 11.67 37.23 101.82
N ASN A 30 12.71 36.42 101.92
CA ASN A 30 12.94 35.47 103.00
C ASN A 30 14.16 35.83 103.87
N GLN A 31 14.71 37.04 103.75
CA GLN A 31 15.78 37.53 104.62
C GLN A 31 15.41 37.43 106.11
N ASP A 32 14.13 37.53 106.46
CA ASP A 32 13.63 37.44 107.84
C ASP A 32 13.89 36.08 108.53
N VAL A 33 13.87 34.97 107.78
CA VAL A 33 14.23 33.64 108.29
C VAL A 33 15.74 33.35 108.17
N LEU A 34 16.47 34.03 107.28
CA LEU A 34 17.93 33.97 107.23
C LEU A 34 18.55 34.72 108.41
N ASP A 35 18.10 35.94 108.70
CA ASP A 35 18.48 36.71 109.89
C ASP A 35 18.27 35.89 111.18
N LEU A 36 17.12 35.21 111.31
CA LEU A 36 16.83 34.35 112.46
C LEU A 36 17.90 33.25 112.65
N ILE A 37 18.41 32.64 111.58
CA ILE A 37 19.37 31.54 111.67
C ILE A 37 20.80 32.06 111.85
N GLU A 38 21.17 33.11 111.13
CA GLU A 38 22.57 33.41 110.79
C GLU A 38 23.14 34.72 111.36
N LYS A 39 22.30 35.60 111.92
CA LYS A 39 22.70 36.93 112.39
C LYS A 39 23.63 36.83 113.61
N LYS A 40 24.66 37.68 113.66
CA LYS A 40 25.52 37.83 114.84
C LYS A 40 25.45 39.29 115.33
N PRO A 41 25.16 39.55 116.61
CA PRO A 41 24.69 38.59 117.64
C PRO A 41 23.22 38.14 117.41
N GLY A 42 22.79 37.10 118.13
CA GLY A 42 21.35 36.82 118.33
C GLY A 42 20.64 35.89 117.33
N GLY A 43 21.30 35.37 116.29
CA GLY A 43 20.78 34.30 115.43
C GLY A 43 21.00 32.89 116.02
N ILE A 44 20.26 31.89 115.54
CA ILE A 44 20.22 30.52 116.11
C ILE A 44 21.63 29.90 116.18
N ILE A 45 22.45 30.03 115.14
CA ILE A 45 23.83 29.52 115.14
C ILE A 45 24.68 30.23 116.20
N ALA A 46 24.49 31.54 116.39
CA ALA A 46 25.22 32.30 117.41
C ALA A 46 24.83 31.87 118.83
N LEU A 47 23.54 31.69 119.10
CA LEU A 47 23.06 31.20 120.40
C LEU A 47 23.53 29.77 120.71
N LEU A 48 23.67 28.93 119.68
CA LEU A 48 24.18 27.56 119.80
C LEU A 48 25.69 27.56 120.04
N ASP A 49 26.45 28.39 119.31
CA ASP A 49 27.89 28.57 119.52
C ASP A 49 28.19 29.07 120.94
N GLU A 50 27.41 30.05 121.43
CA GLU A 50 27.46 30.50 122.83
C GLU A 50 27.17 29.34 123.80
N ALA A 51 26.11 28.55 123.57
CA ALA A 51 25.75 27.44 124.45
C ALA A 51 26.82 26.32 124.46
N CYS A 52 27.47 26.04 123.33
CA CYS A 52 28.55 25.07 123.25
C CYS A 52 29.79 25.46 124.08
N MET A 53 30.03 26.76 124.30
CA MET A 53 31.16 27.26 125.10
C MET A 53 30.93 27.20 126.62
N PHE A 54 29.68 27.01 127.10
CA PHE A 54 29.38 26.95 128.53
C PHE A 54 29.33 25.48 129.03
N PRO A 55 30.23 25.03 129.92
CA PRO A 55 30.31 23.62 130.34
C PRO A 55 29.08 23.03 131.03
N LYS A 56 28.17 23.89 131.52
CA LYS A 56 26.90 23.49 132.17
C LYS A 56 25.67 23.60 131.25
N SER A 57 25.83 24.02 130.00
CA SER A 57 24.71 24.13 129.07
C SER A 57 24.31 22.77 128.51
N THR A 58 23.03 22.46 128.67
CA THR A 58 22.37 21.27 128.11
C THR A 58 21.39 21.66 126.99
N HIS A 59 20.90 20.68 126.23
CA HIS A 59 19.95 20.92 125.15
C HIS A 59 18.62 21.53 125.62
N GLU A 60 18.16 21.21 126.83
CA GLU A 60 17.01 21.85 127.48
C GLU A 60 17.27 23.32 127.77
N THR A 61 18.45 23.67 128.32
CA THR A 61 18.81 25.08 128.59
C THR A 61 18.94 25.90 127.30
N PHE A 62 19.46 25.29 126.23
CA PHE A 62 19.52 25.91 124.91
C PHE A 62 18.11 26.14 124.33
N ALA A 63 17.22 25.13 124.37
CA ALA A 63 15.83 25.30 123.95
C ALA A 63 15.10 26.39 124.75
N GLN A 64 15.32 26.44 126.07
CA GLN A 64 14.77 27.51 126.93
C GLN A 64 15.29 28.90 126.55
N LYS A 65 16.60 29.05 126.30
CA LYS A 65 17.21 30.30 125.83
C LYS A 65 16.60 30.75 124.49
N MET A 66 16.43 29.81 123.55
CA MET A 66 15.78 30.07 122.26
C MET A 66 14.33 30.56 122.41
N TYR A 67 13.53 29.94 123.30
CA TYR A 67 12.15 30.41 123.58
C TYR A 67 12.11 31.81 124.21
N GLN A 68 13.14 32.20 124.98
CA GLN A 68 13.23 33.52 125.59
C GLN A 68 13.64 34.58 124.56
N THR A 69 14.69 34.32 123.76
CA THR A 69 15.21 35.26 122.76
C THR A 69 14.22 35.52 121.62
N TYR A 70 13.50 34.50 121.14
CA TYR A 70 12.61 34.61 119.98
C TYR A 70 11.12 34.71 120.33
N LYS A 71 10.79 35.11 121.56
CA LYS A 71 9.40 35.22 122.03
C LYS A 71 8.60 36.23 121.19
N GLY A 72 7.77 35.73 120.28
CA GLY A 72 6.95 36.54 119.36
C GLY A 72 7.60 36.85 118.01
N HIS A 73 8.74 36.24 117.67
CA HIS A 73 9.36 36.40 116.36
C HIS A 73 8.54 35.68 115.27
N LYS A 74 8.21 36.37 114.16
CA LYS A 74 7.28 35.89 113.11
C LYS A 74 7.64 34.53 112.49
N ARG A 75 8.92 34.13 112.55
CA ARG A 75 9.46 32.90 111.94
C ARG A 75 9.84 31.80 112.94
N PHE A 76 9.50 31.98 114.21
CA PHE A 76 9.85 31.05 115.28
C PHE A 76 8.63 30.73 116.14
N SER A 77 8.38 29.45 116.40
CA SER A 77 7.28 29.02 117.26
C SER A 77 7.68 27.85 118.16
N LYS A 78 7.02 27.75 119.32
CA LYS A 78 7.22 26.67 120.29
C LYS A 78 6.13 25.58 120.12
N PRO A 79 6.50 24.32 119.86
CA PRO A 79 5.59 23.18 119.92
C PRO A 79 4.86 23.08 121.27
N LYS A 80 3.56 22.74 121.22
CA LYS A 80 2.72 22.66 122.43
C LYS A 80 3.08 21.50 123.37
N LEU A 81 3.62 20.40 122.83
CA LEU A 81 3.84 19.14 123.56
C LEU A 81 5.32 18.84 123.86
N ALA A 82 6.23 19.24 122.97
CA ALA A 82 7.66 18.98 123.13
C ALA A 82 8.36 20.13 123.86
N GLN A 83 8.99 19.85 125.00
CA GLN A 83 9.67 20.88 125.80
C GLN A 83 11.06 21.26 125.24
N THR A 84 11.67 20.38 124.46
CA THR A 84 13.04 20.48 123.93
C THR A 84 13.12 20.68 122.40
N ALA A 85 11.99 20.95 121.74
CA ALA A 85 11.93 21.15 120.29
C ALA A 85 11.44 22.55 119.93
N PHE A 86 11.88 23.09 118.80
CA PHE A 86 11.48 24.40 118.29
C PHE A 86 11.11 24.32 116.81
N THR A 87 10.18 25.19 116.38
CA THR A 87 9.68 25.21 115.00
C THR A 87 10.13 26.49 114.31
N VAL A 88 10.71 26.35 113.11
CA VAL A 88 11.11 27.46 112.24
C VAL A 88 10.23 27.47 111.00
N ASN A 89 9.64 28.62 110.68
CA ASN A 89 8.70 28.78 109.57
C ASN A 89 9.46 29.10 108.27
N HIS A 90 10.09 28.09 107.66
CA HIS A 90 10.89 28.27 106.44
C HIS A 90 10.04 28.64 105.23
N TYR A 91 10.69 29.10 104.15
CA TYR A 91 10.03 29.38 102.87
C TYR A 91 9.30 28.15 102.27
N ALA A 92 9.74 26.93 102.60
CA ALA A 92 9.13 25.69 102.16
C ALA A 92 8.03 25.13 103.10
N GLY A 93 7.73 25.83 104.19
CA GLY A 93 6.83 25.39 105.26
C GLY A 93 7.53 25.24 106.62
N ASP A 94 6.74 24.85 107.63
CA ASP A 94 7.19 24.81 109.02
C ASP A 94 7.96 23.52 109.33
N VAL A 95 9.18 23.67 109.84
CA VAL A 95 10.06 22.54 110.22
C VAL A 95 10.28 22.57 111.73
N THR A 96 10.02 21.44 112.40
CA THR A 96 10.23 21.28 113.84
C THR A 96 11.51 20.50 114.11
N TYR A 97 12.45 21.12 114.81
CA TYR A 97 13.74 20.58 115.20
C TYR A 97 13.73 20.15 116.67
N SER A 98 14.15 18.94 116.99
CA SER A 98 14.55 18.59 118.37
C SER A 98 15.92 19.20 118.64
N ALA A 99 16.09 19.90 119.77
CA ALA A 99 17.40 20.42 120.21
C ALA A 99 18.33 19.32 120.75
N GLU A 100 17.84 18.10 120.91
CA GLU A 100 18.61 16.94 121.38
C GLU A 100 19.87 16.72 120.53
N GLN A 101 21.01 16.50 121.21
CA GLN A 101 22.36 16.41 120.60
C GLN A 101 22.85 17.64 119.81
N PHE A 102 22.13 18.78 119.76
CA PHE A 102 22.57 19.96 118.99
C PHE A 102 23.92 20.49 119.47
N LEU A 103 24.13 20.59 120.79
CA LEU A 103 25.38 21.13 121.33
C LEU A 103 26.56 20.22 121.02
N ASP A 104 26.38 18.91 121.10
CA ASP A 104 27.47 17.94 120.95
C ASP A 104 27.83 17.72 119.49
N LYS A 105 26.84 17.76 118.60
CA LYS A 105 27.08 17.83 117.14
C LYS A 105 27.78 19.14 116.76
N ASN A 106 27.37 20.29 117.29
CA ASN A 106 27.96 21.58 116.91
C ASN A 106 29.38 21.80 117.47
N LYS A 107 29.76 21.10 118.55
CA LYS A 107 31.12 21.16 119.15
C LYS A 107 32.22 20.57 118.28
N ASP A 108 31.90 19.63 117.37
CA ASP A 108 32.88 18.97 116.47
C ASP A 108 34.12 18.42 117.20
N TYR A 109 33.91 17.80 118.36
CA TYR A 109 34.99 17.54 119.33
C TYR A 109 35.95 16.43 118.87
N VAL A 110 37.07 16.83 118.27
CA VAL A 110 38.20 15.97 117.94
C VAL A 110 39.23 16.03 119.08
N VAL A 111 39.61 14.85 119.59
CA VAL A 111 40.70 14.68 120.55
C VAL A 111 42.03 14.83 119.81
N ALA A 112 42.87 15.80 120.20
CA ALA A 112 44.11 16.12 119.49
C ALA A 112 45.11 14.95 119.52
N GLU A 113 45.14 14.20 120.62
CA GLU A 113 45.93 12.99 120.82
C GLU A 113 45.54 11.88 119.85
N HIS A 114 44.26 11.78 119.47
CA HIS A 114 43.80 10.83 118.47
C HIS A 114 44.23 11.25 117.05
N GLN A 115 44.21 12.56 116.74
CA GLN A 115 44.71 13.06 115.46
C GLN A 115 46.22 12.83 115.34
N ALA A 116 47.01 13.13 116.38
CA ALA A 116 48.45 12.90 116.40
C ALA A 116 48.82 11.41 116.27
N LEU A 117 48.02 10.50 116.84
CA LEU A 117 48.18 9.05 116.68
C LEU A 117 47.92 8.57 115.24
N LEU A 118 46.99 9.22 114.53
CA LEU A 118 46.64 8.89 113.14
C LEU A 118 47.62 9.48 112.13
N ASP A 119 48.14 10.69 112.38
CA ASP A 119 49.25 11.30 111.64
C ASP A 119 50.53 10.45 111.76
N ALA A 120 50.87 10.00 112.97
CA ALA A 120 52.00 9.11 113.25
C ALA A 120 51.82 7.66 112.73
N SER A 121 50.80 7.39 111.91
CA SER A 121 50.53 6.06 111.37
C SER A 121 51.59 5.62 110.34
N LYS A 122 52.09 4.39 110.50
CA LYS A 122 52.99 3.75 109.51
C LYS A 122 52.32 3.46 108.17
N CYS A 123 50.99 3.60 108.07
CA CYS A 123 50.27 3.50 106.81
C CYS A 123 50.15 4.91 106.19
N SER A 124 50.88 5.16 105.10
CA SER A 124 50.89 6.46 104.41
C SER A 124 49.50 6.94 103.99
N PHE A 125 48.58 6.04 103.63
CA PHE A 125 47.19 6.39 103.35
C PHE A 125 46.47 6.96 104.58
N VAL A 126 46.74 6.45 105.79
CA VAL A 126 46.11 6.93 107.03
C VAL A 126 46.73 8.26 107.45
N ALA A 127 48.05 8.38 107.45
CA ALA A 127 48.73 9.65 107.77
C ALA A 127 48.25 10.79 106.85
N ASN A 128 48.17 10.53 105.54
CA ASN A 128 47.69 11.51 104.55
C ASN A 128 46.22 11.96 104.73
N LEU A 129 45.41 11.25 105.52
CA LEU A 129 44.03 11.65 105.85
C LEU A 129 43.96 12.58 107.07
N PHE A 130 44.99 12.61 107.91
CA PHE A 130 45.01 13.35 109.18
C PHE A 130 46.26 14.24 109.30
N PRO A 131 46.52 15.14 108.33
CA PRO A 131 47.74 15.96 108.32
C PRO A 131 47.88 16.82 109.59
N PRO A 132 49.12 17.21 109.94
CA PRO A 132 49.39 18.01 111.13
C PRO A 132 48.73 19.39 111.03
N LEU A 133 48.22 19.88 112.16
CA LEU A 133 47.59 21.20 112.26
C LEU A 133 48.66 22.31 112.11
N PRO A 134 48.38 23.41 111.38
CA PRO A 134 49.32 24.54 111.27
C PRO A 134 49.64 25.16 112.63
N GLU A 135 50.93 25.40 112.92
CA GLU A 135 51.40 25.86 114.24
C GLU A 135 50.77 27.20 114.69
N ASP A 136 50.38 28.06 113.75
CA ASP A 136 49.70 29.34 114.01
C ASP A 136 48.33 29.19 114.69
N ALA A 137 47.69 28.02 114.62
CA ALA A 137 46.44 27.74 115.32
C ALA A 137 46.59 27.87 116.86
N SER A 138 47.82 27.72 117.39
CA SER A 138 48.14 27.80 118.83
C SER A 138 47.80 29.13 119.50
N LYS A 139 47.63 30.23 118.73
CA LYS A 139 47.48 31.60 119.29
C LYS A 139 46.09 32.22 119.13
N GLN A 140 45.13 31.55 118.50
CA GLN A 140 43.72 32.00 118.47
C GLN A 140 42.76 30.88 118.88
N SER A 141 42.61 30.69 120.19
CA SER A 141 41.54 29.85 120.76
C SER A 141 40.16 30.49 120.58
N LYS A 142 39.67 30.47 119.33
CA LYS A 142 38.29 30.78 118.96
C LYS A 142 37.57 29.47 118.71
N PHE A 143 36.55 29.18 119.52
CA PHE A 143 35.69 28.03 119.34
C PHE A 143 35.12 28.00 117.91
N SER A 144 35.43 26.93 117.17
CA SER A 144 35.17 26.79 115.74
C SER A 144 34.16 25.66 115.52
N SER A 145 32.87 26.01 115.59
CA SER A 145 31.76 25.06 115.48
C SER A 145 31.46 24.62 114.05
N ILE A 146 30.73 23.51 113.91
CA ILE A 146 30.17 23.09 112.60
C ILE A 146 29.29 24.20 112.03
N GLY A 147 28.42 24.83 112.83
CA GLY A 147 27.53 25.89 112.37
C GLY A 147 28.26 27.11 111.79
N THR A 148 29.33 27.58 112.44
CA THR A 148 30.13 28.69 111.92
C THR A 148 30.99 28.26 110.72
N ARG A 149 31.57 27.05 110.71
CA ARG A 149 32.33 26.50 109.56
C ARG A 149 31.45 26.37 108.32
N PHE A 150 30.27 25.76 108.46
CA PHE A 150 29.31 25.57 107.37
C PHE A 150 28.81 26.90 106.82
N LYS A 151 28.54 27.89 107.69
CA LYS A 151 28.19 29.26 107.25
C LYS A 151 29.31 29.89 106.41
N GLN A 152 30.58 29.76 106.81
CA GLN A 152 31.71 30.29 106.03
C GLN A 152 31.83 29.63 104.66
N GLN A 153 31.68 28.30 104.59
CA GLN A 153 31.67 27.57 103.31
C GLN A 153 30.50 27.97 102.42
N LEU A 154 29.30 28.14 102.99
CA LEU A 154 28.12 28.59 102.26
C LEU A 154 28.30 30.04 101.75
N GLN A 155 28.90 30.93 102.54
CA GLN A 155 29.19 32.30 102.11
C GLN A 155 30.18 32.32 100.94
N ALA A 156 31.29 31.56 101.00
CA ALA A 156 32.25 31.48 99.90
C ALA A 156 31.64 30.88 98.61
N LEU A 157 30.74 29.91 98.74
CA LEU A 157 29.93 29.40 97.62
C LEU A 157 29.00 30.48 97.06
N MET A 158 28.33 31.25 97.90
CA MET A 158 27.47 32.35 97.46
C MET A 158 28.25 33.47 96.78
N GLU A 159 29.42 33.84 97.29
CA GLU A 159 30.32 34.81 96.65
C GLU A 159 30.76 34.33 95.27
N THR A 160 31.17 33.06 95.16
CA THR A 160 31.50 32.42 93.87
C THR A 160 30.33 32.49 92.90
N LEU A 161 29.12 32.08 93.32
CA LEU A 161 27.92 32.07 92.47
C LEU A 161 27.51 33.47 91.98
N ASN A 162 27.68 34.53 92.78
CA ASN A 162 27.40 35.92 92.38
C ASN A 162 28.36 36.46 91.30
N THR A 163 29.50 35.81 91.05
CA THR A 163 30.43 36.18 89.97
C THR A 163 30.13 35.50 88.62
N THR A 164 29.11 34.62 88.58
CA THR A 164 28.75 33.79 87.43
C THR A 164 27.35 34.11 86.91
N GLU A 165 26.97 33.59 85.73
CA GLU A 165 25.58 33.59 85.26
C GLU A 165 24.87 32.28 85.68
N PRO A 166 24.03 32.27 86.72
CA PRO A 166 23.39 31.06 87.23
C PRO A 166 22.18 30.63 86.39
N HIS A 167 22.25 29.42 85.84
CA HIS A 167 21.10 28.74 85.24
C HIS A 167 20.39 27.82 86.26
N TYR A 168 19.06 27.94 86.39
CA TYR A 168 18.30 27.24 87.44
C TYR A 168 17.51 26.04 86.93
N ILE A 169 17.96 24.82 87.28
CA ILE A 169 17.17 23.59 87.11
C ILE A 169 16.30 23.39 88.37
N ARG A 170 15.00 23.16 88.19
CA ARG A 170 14.05 22.94 89.30
C ARG A 170 13.48 21.52 89.25
N CYS A 171 14.04 20.63 90.05
CA CYS A 171 13.54 19.27 90.23
C CYS A 171 12.22 19.29 91.00
N VAL A 172 11.22 18.53 90.54
CA VAL A 172 9.90 18.37 91.17
C VAL A 172 9.64 16.88 91.38
N LYS A 173 9.25 16.49 92.59
CA LYS A 173 8.86 15.11 92.93
C LYS A 173 7.38 14.92 92.61
N PRO A 174 6.99 14.11 91.60
CA PRO A 174 5.61 14.05 91.11
C PRO A 174 4.66 13.29 92.05
N ASN A 175 5.18 12.39 92.90
CA ASN A 175 4.40 11.66 93.89
C ASN A 175 5.28 11.21 95.07
N ALA A 176 4.70 11.06 96.25
CA ALA A 176 5.37 10.60 97.46
C ALA A 176 5.92 9.16 97.30
N VAL A 177 5.15 8.30 96.62
CA VAL A 177 5.32 6.83 96.54
C VAL A 177 6.39 6.33 95.55
N LEU A 178 7.12 7.23 94.88
CA LEU A 178 8.23 6.93 93.97
C LEU A 178 7.86 6.05 92.75
N LYS A 179 6.63 6.17 92.23
CA LYS A 179 6.16 5.40 91.06
C LYS A 179 6.07 6.24 89.78
N PRO A 180 6.35 5.69 88.60
CA PRO A 180 6.08 6.38 87.33
C PRO A 180 4.56 6.54 87.11
N GLY A 181 4.17 7.56 86.33
CA GLY A 181 2.77 7.78 85.91
C GLY A 181 1.81 8.34 86.97
N ILE A 182 2.21 8.43 88.25
CA ILE A 182 1.40 9.04 89.31
C ILE A 182 1.80 10.50 89.50
N PHE A 183 0.81 11.41 89.54
CA PHE A 183 1.01 12.84 89.73
C PHE A 183 0.08 13.36 90.84
N GLU A 184 0.66 13.72 91.98
CA GLU A 184 -0.02 14.25 93.16
C GLU A 184 -0.14 15.78 93.04
N ASN A 185 -1.26 16.26 92.49
CA ASN A 185 -1.49 17.69 92.20
C ASN A 185 -1.14 18.62 93.37
N ASP A 186 -1.63 18.36 94.58
CA ASP A 186 -1.40 19.22 95.74
C ASP A 186 0.07 19.21 96.20
N ASN A 187 0.73 18.06 96.13
CA ASN A 187 2.14 17.89 96.48
C ASN A 187 3.03 18.68 95.50
N VAL A 188 2.77 18.54 94.20
CA VAL A 188 3.47 19.29 93.15
C VAL A 188 3.16 20.79 93.23
N LEU A 189 1.91 21.17 93.44
CA LEU A 189 1.51 22.58 93.58
C LEU A 189 2.18 23.23 94.80
N ASN A 190 2.29 22.50 95.92
CA ASN A 190 3.02 22.97 97.09
C ASN A 190 4.52 23.11 96.78
N GLN A 191 5.15 22.15 96.10
CA GLN A 191 6.55 22.28 95.65
C GLN A 191 6.77 23.46 94.70
N LEU A 192 5.82 23.78 93.81
CA LEU A 192 5.91 24.94 92.91
C LEU A 192 5.77 26.28 93.64
N ARG A 193 4.98 26.33 94.73
CA ARG A 193 4.91 27.46 95.66
C ARG A 193 6.21 27.58 96.47
N CYS A 194 6.58 26.53 97.20
CA CYS A 194 7.78 26.43 98.04
C CYS A 194 9.11 26.49 97.26
N GLY A 195 9.09 26.33 95.93
CA GLY A 195 10.22 26.57 95.04
C GLY A 195 10.32 28.01 94.52
N GLY A 196 9.28 28.83 94.69
CA GLY A 196 9.17 30.17 94.10
C GLY A 196 8.90 30.18 92.60
N VAL A 197 8.50 29.04 92.02
CA VAL A 197 8.31 28.90 90.56
C VAL A 197 7.09 29.69 90.09
N LEU A 198 5.97 29.59 90.81
CA LEU A 198 4.77 30.36 90.50
C LEU A 198 5.01 31.87 90.63
N GLU A 199 5.84 32.29 91.59
CA GLU A 199 6.15 33.69 91.83
C GLU A 199 7.07 34.27 90.74
N ALA A 200 8.12 33.54 90.36
CA ALA A 200 8.97 33.91 89.22
C ALA A 200 8.17 33.99 87.90
N ILE A 201 7.22 33.07 87.66
CA ILE A 201 6.31 33.13 86.51
C ILE A 201 5.38 34.35 86.62
N ARG A 202 4.79 34.61 87.79
CA ARG A 202 3.91 35.77 88.04
C ARG A 202 4.62 37.09 87.72
N ILE A 203 5.85 37.24 88.21
CA ILE A 203 6.72 38.40 87.96
C ILE A 203 7.05 38.52 86.47
N SER A 204 7.54 37.46 85.83
CA SER A 204 7.94 37.50 84.42
C SER A 204 6.76 37.78 83.47
N CYS A 205 5.57 37.24 83.77
CA CYS A 205 4.34 37.54 83.03
C CYS A 205 3.78 38.96 83.31
N ALA A 206 3.98 39.50 84.51
CA ALA A 206 3.62 40.89 84.85
C ALA A 206 4.61 41.92 84.27
N GLY A 207 5.82 41.48 83.94
CA GLY A 207 6.81 42.23 83.13
C GLY A 207 6.69 41.95 81.64
N TYR A 208 7.85 41.84 80.98
CA TYR A 208 7.99 41.67 79.53
C TYR A 208 8.83 40.41 79.26
N PRO A 209 8.20 39.22 79.23
CA PRO A 209 8.91 37.94 79.19
C PRO A 209 9.54 37.62 77.82
N THR A 210 9.26 38.43 76.79
CA THR A 210 9.93 38.32 75.49
C THR A 210 10.61 39.65 75.17
N LYS A 211 11.91 39.56 74.93
CA LYS A 211 12.84 40.68 74.72
C LYS A 211 13.63 40.37 73.45
N ARG A 212 13.72 41.31 72.51
CA ARG A 212 14.46 41.13 71.24
C ARG A 212 15.19 42.41 70.87
N ALA A 213 16.39 42.30 70.31
CA ALA A 213 17.03 43.43 69.67
C ALA A 213 16.22 43.86 68.43
N PHE A 214 16.34 45.13 68.01
CA PHE A 214 15.50 45.66 66.94
C PHE A 214 15.80 45.00 65.58
N ASP A 215 17.08 44.71 65.29
CA ASP A 215 17.52 43.95 64.12
C ASP A 215 16.85 42.57 64.03
N GLU A 216 16.96 41.74 65.08
CA GLU A 216 16.32 40.41 65.15
C GLU A 216 14.80 40.48 64.96
N PHE A 217 14.17 41.56 65.43
CA PHE A 217 12.73 41.77 65.31
C PHE A 217 12.32 42.19 63.90
N LEU A 218 13.06 43.13 63.30
CA LEU A 218 12.82 43.64 61.95
C LEU A 218 13.07 42.56 60.89
N ASP A 219 14.21 41.85 60.92
CA ASP A 219 14.49 40.74 60.00
C ASP A 219 13.40 39.65 60.04
N ARG A 220 12.82 39.41 61.22
CA ARG A 220 11.74 38.44 61.39
C ARG A 220 10.39 38.97 60.90
N PHE A 221 10.04 40.22 61.16
CA PHE A 221 8.66 40.72 61.04
C PHE A 221 8.43 41.89 60.07
N VAL A 222 9.45 42.43 59.38
CA VAL A 222 9.29 43.52 58.40
C VAL A 222 8.24 43.21 57.31
N MET A 223 8.07 41.93 56.94
CA MET A 223 7.04 41.47 55.99
C MET A 223 5.59 41.71 56.45
N LEU A 224 5.36 42.07 57.73
CA LEU A 224 4.05 42.44 58.28
C LEU A 224 3.73 43.93 58.13
N ALA A 225 4.72 44.75 57.75
CA ALA A 225 4.59 46.21 57.65
C ALA A 225 5.37 46.75 56.44
N THR A 226 4.98 46.35 55.23
CA THR A 226 5.58 46.74 53.94
C THR A 226 5.66 48.25 53.66
N ASP A 227 4.92 49.04 54.42
CA ASP A 227 4.74 50.48 54.24
C ASP A 227 5.49 51.29 55.33
N VAL A 228 6.57 50.72 55.87
CA VAL A 228 7.59 51.46 56.63
C VAL A 228 8.62 52.02 55.64
N PRO A 229 8.91 53.34 55.62
CA PRO A 229 9.92 53.91 54.73
C PRO A 229 11.32 53.34 54.99
N GLU A 230 12.04 52.97 53.92
CA GLU A 230 13.45 52.62 53.99
C GLU A 230 14.27 53.81 54.55
N GLY A 231 15.07 53.56 55.59
CA GLY A 231 15.79 54.60 56.33
C GLY A 231 15.05 55.19 57.56
N SER A 232 13.90 54.64 57.95
CA SER A 232 13.27 54.94 59.24
C SER A 232 14.12 54.43 60.42
N ASP A 233 14.11 55.13 61.55
CA ASP A 233 14.75 54.66 62.80
C ASP A 233 14.17 53.30 63.23
N GLU A 234 15.04 52.37 63.64
CA GLU A 234 14.70 50.98 63.96
C GLU A 234 13.56 50.89 64.99
N LYS A 235 13.55 51.81 65.96
CA LYS A 235 12.51 51.92 66.97
C LYS A 235 11.16 52.26 66.36
N SER A 236 11.12 53.21 65.44
CA SER A 236 9.91 53.63 64.73
C SER A 236 9.38 52.53 63.79
N ALA A 237 10.29 51.76 63.18
CA ALA A 237 9.93 50.59 62.37
C ALA A 237 9.33 49.48 63.24
N CYS A 238 9.92 49.18 64.40
CA CYS A 238 9.39 48.23 65.37
C CYS A 238 8.02 48.65 65.92
N ALA A 239 7.85 49.94 66.27
CA ALA A 239 6.57 50.50 66.70
C ALA A 239 5.49 50.30 65.62
N SER A 240 5.78 50.67 64.36
CA SER A 240 4.87 50.56 63.23
C SER A 240 4.40 49.12 62.99
N ILE A 241 5.26 48.11 63.17
CA ILE A 241 4.86 46.69 63.13
C ILE A 241 3.88 46.37 64.26
N CYS A 242 4.19 46.75 65.50
CA CYS A 242 3.34 46.46 66.66
C CYS A 242 1.98 47.16 66.59
N ASP A 243 1.94 48.43 66.18
CA ASP A 243 0.72 49.22 66.02
C ASP A 243 -0.16 48.68 64.87
N LYS A 244 0.42 48.36 63.71
CA LYS A 244 -0.32 47.75 62.58
C LYS A 244 -0.89 46.37 62.93
N MET A 245 -0.22 45.62 63.80
CA MET A 245 -0.71 44.34 64.30
C MET A 245 -1.66 44.49 65.51
N GLY A 246 -1.88 45.71 66.01
CA GLY A 246 -2.83 46.00 67.10
C GLY A 246 -2.34 45.60 68.50
N LEU A 247 -1.04 45.37 68.68
CA LEU A 247 -0.46 44.92 69.96
C LEU A 247 -0.55 46.02 71.02
N LYS A 248 -1.06 45.67 72.21
CA LYS A 248 -1.23 46.62 73.32
C LYS A 248 -0.24 46.38 74.45
N GLY A 249 0.28 47.45 75.04
CA GLY A 249 1.12 47.37 76.25
C GLY A 249 2.48 46.70 76.05
N TYR A 250 3.03 46.72 74.83
CA TYR A 250 4.46 46.52 74.59
C TYR A 250 5.26 47.75 75.04
N GLN A 251 6.59 47.66 75.07
CA GLN A 251 7.51 48.78 75.30
C GLN A 251 8.69 48.73 74.32
N ILE A 252 9.29 49.89 74.06
CA ILE A 252 10.49 50.05 73.24
C ILE A 252 11.55 50.68 74.12
N GLY A 253 12.72 50.04 74.22
CA GLY A 253 13.82 50.49 75.04
C GLY A 253 14.88 51.30 74.29
N LYS A 254 16.12 51.16 74.73
CA LYS A 254 17.30 51.74 74.06
C LYS A 254 17.78 50.89 72.89
N THR A 255 17.85 49.58 73.08
CA THR A 255 18.39 48.60 72.12
C THR A 255 17.42 47.44 71.84
N LYS A 256 16.37 47.27 72.65
CA LYS A 256 15.43 46.14 72.54
C LYS A 256 13.96 46.56 72.52
N ILE A 257 13.14 45.74 71.85
CA ILE A 257 11.69 45.72 72.02
C ILE A 257 11.29 44.70 73.10
N PHE A 258 10.31 45.09 73.92
CA PHE A 258 9.81 44.38 75.09
C PHE A 258 8.33 44.05 74.90
N LEU A 259 8.02 42.75 74.81
CA LEU A 259 6.70 42.23 74.48
C LEU A 259 6.09 41.48 75.66
N ARG A 260 4.76 41.55 75.77
CA ARG A 260 3.98 40.78 76.77
C ARG A 260 3.85 39.32 76.37
N ALA A 261 3.51 38.48 77.34
CA ALA A 261 3.24 37.06 77.11
C ALA A 261 2.24 36.86 75.95
N GLY A 262 2.55 35.94 75.04
CA GLY A 262 1.72 35.62 73.87
C GLY A 262 1.93 36.51 72.63
N GLN A 263 2.38 37.76 72.76
CA GLN A 263 2.44 38.70 71.61
C GLN A 263 3.41 38.25 70.51
N MET A 264 4.54 37.64 70.87
CA MET A 264 5.47 37.03 69.90
C MET A 264 4.81 35.89 69.10
N ALA A 265 3.96 35.08 69.74
CA ALA A 265 3.24 34.00 69.07
C ALA A 265 2.12 34.53 68.15
N GLU A 266 1.49 35.64 68.50
CA GLU A 266 0.54 36.34 67.63
C GLU A 266 1.23 36.89 66.36
N LEU A 267 2.39 37.54 66.51
CA LEU A 267 3.21 37.99 65.37
C LEU A 267 3.67 36.83 64.49
N ASP A 268 4.14 35.71 65.07
CA ASP A 268 4.52 34.52 64.31
C ASP A 268 3.33 33.86 63.59
N ALA A 269 2.12 33.91 64.17
CA ALA A 269 0.90 33.44 63.51
C ALA A 269 0.56 34.31 62.28
N ARG A 270 0.60 35.64 62.41
CA ARG A 270 0.42 36.58 61.28
C ARG A 270 1.49 36.39 60.20
N ARG A 271 2.75 36.24 60.59
CA ARG A 271 3.88 35.94 59.71
C ARG A 271 3.64 34.66 58.92
N THR A 272 3.15 33.63 59.58
CA THR A 272 2.81 32.34 58.96
C THR A 272 1.62 32.45 57.99
N GLU A 273 0.61 33.26 58.31
CA GLU A 273 -0.54 33.56 57.44
C GLU A 273 -0.09 34.22 56.12
N VAL A 274 0.74 35.26 56.18
CA VAL A 274 1.31 35.97 55.01
C VAL A 274 2.18 35.04 54.16
N LEU A 275 3.10 34.30 54.78
CA LEU A 275 3.98 33.34 54.08
C LEU A 275 3.18 32.20 53.43
N ALA A 276 2.11 31.72 54.06
CA ALA A 276 1.21 30.74 53.48
C ALA A 276 0.44 31.31 52.27
N GLY A 277 0.07 32.59 52.31
CA GLY A 277 -0.51 33.32 51.17
C GLY A 277 0.43 33.36 49.96
N ALA A 278 1.66 33.84 50.15
CA ALA A 278 2.69 33.87 49.11
C ALA A 278 3.01 32.46 48.56
N THR A 279 3.14 31.48 49.45
CA THR A 279 3.38 30.07 49.08
C THR A 279 2.25 29.51 48.21
N LYS A 280 0.98 29.79 48.53
CA LYS A 280 -0.18 29.37 47.71
C LYS A 280 -0.11 29.96 46.29
N LEU A 281 0.31 31.21 46.12
CA LEU A 281 0.46 31.84 44.81
C LEU A 281 1.55 31.17 43.97
N ILE A 282 2.72 30.92 44.56
CA ILE A 282 3.85 30.22 43.90
C ILE A 282 3.45 28.79 43.53
N GLN A 283 2.87 28.03 44.48
CA GLN A 283 2.39 26.66 44.23
C GLN A 283 1.32 26.60 43.13
N ARG A 284 0.38 27.56 43.09
CA ARG A 284 -0.62 27.67 42.02
C ARG A 284 0.06 27.80 40.66
N GLN A 285 0.99 28.74 40.52
CA GLN A 285 1.66 28.99 39.24
C GLN A 285 2.50 27.79 38.77
N ILE A 286 3.25 27.14 39.68
CA ILE A 286 4.05 25.95 39.37
C ILE A 286 3.15 24.78 38.96
N ARG A 287 2.06 24.51 39.70
CA ARG A 287 1.10 23.44 39.34
C ARG A 287 0.46 23.70 37.98
N THR A 288 0.02 24.92 37.71
CA THR A 288 -0.53 25.31 36.39
C THR A 288 0.49 25.13 35.26
N TYR A 289 1.75 25.50 35.48
CA TYR A 289 2.82 25.29 34.50
C TYR A 289 3.08 23.81 34.20
N LEU A 290 3.19 22.97 35.24
CA LEU A 290 3.45 21.53 35.09
C LEU A 290 2.31 20.82 34.33
N ILE A 291 1.06 21.02 34.75
CA ILE A 291 -0.11 20.43 34.09
C ILE A 291 -0.25 20.95 32.64
N ARG A 292 0.05 22.24 32.38
CA ARG A 292 0.05 22.78 31.01
C ARG A 292 1.15 22.16 30.15
N LYS A 293 2.35 21.91 30.69
CA LYS A 293 3.46 21.25 29.99
C LYS A 293 3.09 19.82 29.60
N GLU A 294 2.50 19.07 30.52
CA GLU A 294 2.03 17.69 30.30
C GLU A 294 0.90 17.63 29.25
N PHE A 295 -0.15 18.43 29.42
CA PHE A 295 -1.27 18.52 28.47
C PHE A 295 -0.81 18.90 27.05
N LEU A 296 0.15 19.82 26.91
CA LEU A 296 0.71 20.17 25.60
C LEU A 296 1.53 19.03 24.99
N GLY A 297 2.22 18.22 25.81
CA GLY A 297 2.89 16.98 25.38
C GLY A 297 1.88 15.95 24.87
N GLN A 298 0.86 15.64 25.67
CA GLN A 298 -0.21 14.71 25.31
C GLN A 298 -0.95 15.16 24.02
N LYS A 299 -1.32 16.44 23.93
CA LYS A 299 -1.97 17.02 22.74
C LYS A 299 -1.13 16.86 21.47
N ARG A 300 0.19 17.06 21.55
CA ARG A 300 1.12 16.84 20.42
C ARG A 300 1.12 15.37 19.99
N ALA A 301 1.21 14.43 20.94
CA ALA A 301 1.17 12.99 20.66
C ALA A 301 -0.17 12.56 20.03
N THR A 302 -1.31 13.03 20.56
CA THR A 302 -2.64 12.76 19.99
C THR A 302 -2.77 13.28 18.55
N ILE A 303 -2.33 14.52 18.27
CA ILE A 303 -2.36 15.10 16.92
C ILE A 303 -1.48 14.29 15.96
N TYR A 304 -0.30 13.85 16.39
CA TYR A 304 0.59 13.00 15.59
C TYR A 304 -0.05 11.64 15.26
N MET A 305 -0.64 10.96 16.25
CA MET A 305 -1.35 9.69 16.03
C MET A 305 -2.56 9.86 15.10
N GLN A 306 -3.35 10.93 15.26
CA GLN A 306 -4.45 11.22 14.34
C GLN A 306 -3.96 11.51 12.91
N LYS A 307 -2.84 12.22 12.73
CA LYS A 307 -2.21 12.46 11.41
C LYS A 307 -1.85 11.12 10.73
N LEU A 308 -1.18 10.22 11.46
CA LEU A 308 -0.83 8.89 10.95
C LEU A 308 -2.07 8.07 10.59
N TRP A 309 -3.11 8.10 11.43
CA TRP A 309 -4.35 7.34 11.17
C TRP A 309 -5.12 7.86 9.95
N ARG A 310 -5.30 9.19 9.83
CA ARG A 310 -5.89 9.82 8.63
C ARG A 310 -5.11 9.45 7.36
N ALA A 311 -3.78 9.47 7.40
CA ALA A 311 -2.93 9.05 6.29
C ALA A 311 -2.98 7.53 6.00
N LYS A 312 -3.25 6.67 6.99
CA LYS A 312 -3.46 5.22 6.79
C LYS A 312 -4.82 4.95 6.15
N LEU A 313 -5.87 5.64 6.59
CA LEU A 313 -7.22 5.54 6.04
C LEU A 313 -7.28 5.97 4.57
N ALA A 314 -6.71 7.13 4.23
CA ALA A 314 -6.64 7.63 2.86
C ALA A 314 -5.89 6.65 1.92
N ARG A 315 -4.76 6.08 2.37
CA ARG A 315 -4.02 5.07 1.60
C ARG A 315 -4.82 3.79 1.39
N LYS A 316 -5.56 3.31 2.40
CA LYS A 316 -6.44 2.12 2.28
C LYS A 316 -7.58 2.37 1.27
N LEU A 317 -8.22 3.54 1.33
CA LEU A 317 -9.29 3.92 0.41
C LEU A 317 -8.77 4.00 -1.03
N TYR A 318 -7.64 4.67 -1.27
CA TYR A 318 -7.01 4.73 -2.60
C TYR A 318 -6.57 3.35 -3.11
N GLN A 319 -6.09 2.45 -2.23
CA GLN A 319 -5.75 1.08 -2.61
C GLN A 319 -6.98 0.26 -3.06
N ASN A 320 -8.15 0.48 -2.44
CA ASN A 320 -9.40 -0.12 -2.88
C ASN A 320 -9.83 0.42 -4.26
N MET A 321 -9.85 1.75 -4.44
CA MET A 321 -10.15 2.38 -5.75
C MET A 321 -9.23 1.85 -6.87
N ARG A 322 -7.93 1.68 -6.59
CA ARG A 322 -6.98 1.09 -7.55
C ARG A 322 -7.30 -0.37 -7.88
N ARG A 323 -7.74 -1.18 -6.91
CA ARG A 323 -8.15 -2.59 -7.12
C ARG A 323 -9.43 -2.67 -7.94
N GLU A 324 -10.40 -1.81 -7.66
CA GLU A 324 -11.66 -1.70 -8.41
C GLU A 324 -11.40 -1.28 -9.86
N ALA A 325 -10.63 -0.22 -10.08
CA ALA A 325 -10.24 0.24 -11.42
C ALA A 325 -9.45 -0.84 -12.21
N ALA A 326 -8.54 -1.56 -11.56
CA ALA A 326 -7.82 -2.68 -12.17
C ALA A 326 -8.77 -3.84 -12.54
N SER A 327 -9.70 -4.21 -11.66
CA SER A 327 -10.74 -5.22 -11.94
C SER A 327 -11.61 -4.82 -13.12
N ILE A 328 -12.08 -3.57 -13.17
CA ILE A 328 -12.87 -3.03 -14.29
C ILE A 328 -12.06 -3.06 -15.60
N CYS A 329 -10.78 -2.71 -15.57
CA CYS A 329 -9.89 -2.76 -16.74
C CYS A 329 -9.71 -4.20 -17.27
N ILE A 330 -9.44 -5.16 -16.38
CA ILE A 330 -9.32 -6.58 -16.73
C ILE A 330 -10.64 -7.10 -17.31
N GLN A 331 -11.77 -6.82 -16.67
CA GLN A 331 -13.10 -7.22 -17.16
C GLN A 331 -13.42 -6.60 -18.52
N LYS A 332 -13.15 -5.30 -18.73
CA LYS A 332 -13.29 -4.61 -20.01
C LYS A 332 -12.49 -5.31 -21.11
N ASN A 333 -11.22 -5.60 -20.85
CA ASN A 333 -10.31 -6.20 -21.83
C ASN A 333 -10.71 -7.65 -22.16
N ILE A 334 -11.11 -8.45 -21.17
CA ILE A 334 -11.61 -9.83 -21.38
C ILE A 334 -12.92 -9.81 -22.19
N ARG A 335 -13.88 -8.95 -21.84
CA ARG A 335 -15.14 -8.79 -22.60
C ARG A 335 -14.86 -8.40 -24.05
N ALA A 336 -13.99 -7.41 -24.28
CA ALA A 336 -13.60 -6.94 -25.61
C ALA A 336 -12.77 -7.97 -26.41
N HIS A 337 -11.97 -8.82 -25.77
CA HIS A 337 -11.28 -9.94 -26.43
C HIS A 337 -12.27 -11.04 -26.83
N ARG A 338 -13.17 -11.47 -25.92
CA ARG A 338 -14.19 -12.49 -26.20
C ARG A 338 -15.12 -12.05 -27.34
N ALA A 339 -15.57 -10.79 -27.34
CA ALA A 339 -16.40 -10.23 -28.40
C ALA A 339 -15.68 -10.26 -29.76
N ARG A 340 -14.43 -9.76 -29.84
CA ARG A 340 -13.63 -9.81 -31.07
C ARG A 340 -13.39 -11.25 -31.55
N LYS A 341 -12.99 -12.17 -30.67
CA LYS A 341 -12.76 -13.58 -31.00
C LYS A 341 -14.00 -14.27 -31.57
N ASN A 342 -15.18 -13.95 -31.05
CA ASN A 342 -16.45 -14.47 -31.58
C ASN A 342 -16.79 -13.84 -32.95
N TYR A 343 -16.62 -12.53 -33.10
CA TYR A 343 -16.87 -11.83 -34.37
C TYR A 343 -15.94 -12.33 -35.49
N THR A 344 -14.62 -12.43 -35.24
CA THR A 344 -13.65 -12.92 -36.23
C THR A 344 -13.93 -14.38 -36.63
N LYS A 345 -14.35 -15.24 -35.70
CA LYS A 345 -14.83 -16.60 -36.04
C LYS A 345 -16.03 -16.56 -36.99
N LEU A 346 -17.06 -15.78 -36.66
CA LEU A 346 -18.27 -15.64 -37.49
C LEU A 346 -17.94 -15.06 -38.89
N GLN A 347 -17.07 -14.05 -38.95
CA GLN A 347 -16.58 -13.45 -40.19
C GLN A 347 -15.80 -14.46 -41.05
N ALA A 348 -14.95 -15.29 -40.45
CA ALA A 348 -14.23 -16.35 -41.16
C ALA A 348 -15.21 -17.40 -41.73
N SER A 349 -16.15 -17.90 -40.92
CA SER A 349 -17.19 -18.84 -41.39
C SER A 349 -18.05 -18.25 -42.51
N ALA A 350 -18.50 -17.00 -42.37
CA ALA A 350 -19.26 -16.31 -43.41
C ALA A 350 -18.44 -16.12 -44.69
N THR A 351 -17.13 -15.82 -44.58
CA THR A 351 -16.23 -15.69 -45.73
C THR A 351 -16.06 -17.02 -46.46
N VAL A 352 -15.88 -18.13 -45.75
CA VAL A 352 -15.81 -19.49 -46.34
C VAL A 352 -17.10 -19.88 -47.05
N ILE A 353 -18.26 -19.56 -46.47
CA ILE A 353 -19.56 -19.78 -47.12
C ILE A 353 -19.68 -18.92 -48.40
N GLN A 354 -19.29 -17.64 -48.34
CA GLN A 354 -19.35 -16.74 -49.50
C GLN A 354 -18.38 -17.15 -50.61
N THR A 355 -17.14 -17.57 -50.31
CA THR A 355 -16.20 -18.06 -51.34
C THR A 355 -16.67 -19.38 -51.94
N GLY A 356 -17.26 -20.27 -51.13
CA GLY A 356 -17.96 -21.48 -51.59
C GLY A 356 -19.08 -21.16 -52.59
N LEU A 357 -20.03 -20.29 -52.21
CA LEU A 357 -21.16 -19.89 -53.05
C LEU A 357 -20.71 -19.16 -54.35
N ARG A 358 -19.72 -18.26 -54.26
CA ARG A 358 -19.11 -17.61 -55.45
C ARG A 358 -18.48 -18.65 -56.38
N THR A 359 -17.77 -19.63 -55.82
CA THR A 359 -17.15 -20.73 -56.58
C THR A 359 -18.21 -21.64 -57.22
N MET A 360 -19.29 -21.96 -56.52
CA MET A 360 -20.42 -22.72 -57.08
C MET A 360 -21.10 -21.96 -58.24
N SER A 361 -21.33 -20.65 -58.08
CA SER A 361 -21.89 -19.80 -59.13
C SER A 361 -20.98 -19.75 -60.37
N ALA A 362 -19.66 -19.59 -60.18
CA ALA A 362 -18.68 -19.63 -61.27
C ALA A 362 -18.63 -21.01 -61.95
N ARG A 363 -18.62 -22.11 -61.19
CA ARG A 363 -18.66 -23.49 -61.70
C ARG A 363 -19.96 -23.77 -62.47
N ASN A 364 -21.10 -23.24 -62.03
CA ASN A 364 -22.38 -23.37 -62.74
C ASN A 364 -22.41 -22.56 -64.04
N LYS A 365 -21.92 -21.30 -64.03
CA LYS A 365 -21.75 -20.50 -65.26
C LYS A 365 -20.81 -21.18 -66.26
N HIS A 366 -19.70 -21.77 -65.80
CA HIS A 366 -18.80 -22.55 -66.65
C HIS A 366 -19.45 -23.84 -67.19
N ARG A 367 -20.19 -24.59 -66.34
CA ARG A 367 -20.94 -25.80 -66.75
C ARG A 367 -22.00 -25.47 -67.82
N HIS A 368 -22.71 -24.35 -67.66
CA HIS A 368 -23.65 -23.85 -68.67
C HIS A 368 -22.90 -23.51 -69.97
N ARG A 369 -21.84 -22.69 -69.93
CA ARG A 369 -21.01 -22.38 -71.11
C ARG A 369 -20.48 -23.63 -71.83
N ARG A 370 -20.04 -24.67 -71.10
CA ARG A 370 -19.65 -25.97 -71.69
C ARG A 370 -20.80 -26.68 -72.38
N ARG A 371 -21.99 -26.74 -71.76
CA ARG A 371 -23.21 -27.32 -72.38
C ARG A 371 -23.60 -26.55 -73.65
N THR A 372 -23.61 -25.21 -73.61
CA THR A 372 -23.92 -24.37 -74.77
C THR A 372 -22.89 -24.55 -75.90
N LYS A 373 -21.59 -24.60 -75.58
CA LYS A 373 -20.55 -24.86 -76.61
C LYS A 373 -20.70 -26.25 -77.23
N ALA A 374 -21.03 -27.28 -76.44
CA ALA A 374 -21.32 -28.62 -76.97
C ALA A 374 -22.57 -28.63 -77.87
N ALA A 375 -23.65 -27.97 -77.46
CA ALA A 375 -24.86 -27.82 -78.28
C ALA A 375 -24.58 -27.08 -79.61
N ILE A 376 -23.78 -26.01 -79.58
CA ILE A 376 -23.35 -25.28 -80.79
C ILE A 376 -22.52 -26.18 -81.72
N ILE A 377 -21.64 -27.04 -81.17
CA ILE A 377 -20.87 -28.01 -81.98
C ILE A 377 -21.81 -29.02 -82.64
N ILE A 378 -22.77 -29.60 -81.90
CA ILE A 378 -23.76 -30.55 -82.44
C ILE A 378 -24.63 -29.87 -83.52
N GLN A 379 -25.11 -28.65 -83.28
CA GLN A 379 -25.90 -27.88 -84.25
C GLN A 379 -25.10 -27.51 -85.50
N ARG A 380 -23.81 -27.15 -85.36
CA ARG A 380 -22.90 -26.90 -86.49
C ARG A 380 -22.71 -28.17 -87.32
N GLU A 381 -22.46 -29.29 -86.66
CA GLU A 381 -22.18 -30.57 -87.32
C GLU A 381 -23.42 -31.08 -88.06
N TRP A 382 -24.60 -30.98 -87.44
CA TRP A 382 -25.89 -31.29 -88.07
C TRP A 382 -26.17 -30.38 -89.28
N ARG A 383 -25.93 -29.06 -89.18
CA ARG A 383 -26.10 -28.13 -90.31
C ARG A 383 -25.14 -28.46 -91.45
N ARG A 384 -23.88 -28.79 -91.16
CA ARG A 384 -22.92 -29.27 -92.17
C ARG A 384 -23.42 -30.55 -92.84
N HIS A 385 -23.92 -31.51 -92.06
CA HIS A 385 -24.48 -32.76 -92.56
C HIS A 385 -25.70 -32.53 -93.47
N GLN A 386 -26.63 -31.65 -93.08
CA GLN A 386 -27.81 -31.32 -93.90
C GLN A 386 -27.41 -30.76 -95.28
N VAL A 387 -26.50 -29.77 -95.32
CA VAL A 387 -26.01 -29.18 -96.58
C VAL A 387 -25.20 -30.20 -97.39
N HIS A 388 -24.40 -31.04 -96.74
CA HIS A 388 -23.60 -32.07 -97.40
C HIS A 388 -24.46 -33.19 -98.02
N GLU A 389 -25.54 -33.62 -97.36
CA GLU A 389 -26.50 -34.58 -97.92
C GLU A 389 -27.34 -33.98 -99.06
N ALA A 390 -27.73 -32.71 -98.96
CA ALA A 390 -28.34 -31.99 -100.08
C ALA A 390 -27.38 -31.94 -101.28
N TYR A 391 -26.11 -31.59 -101.06
CA TYR A 391 -25.07 -31.63 -102.10
C TYR A 391 -24.86 -33.03 -102.68
N LYS A 392 -24.82 -34.10 -101.88
CA LYS A 392 -24.75 -35.49 -102.38
C LYS A 392 -25.95 -35.82 -103.28
N LYS A 393 -27.17 -35.47 -102.87
CA LYS A 393 -28.39 -35.68 -103.66
C LYS A 393 -28.32 -34.94 -104.99
N HIS A 394 -27.95 -33.65 -104.98
CA HIS A 394 -27.74 -32.87 -106.21
C HIS A 394 -26.63 -33.46 -107.08
N LYS A 395 -25.46 -33.83 -106.52
CA LYS A 395 -24.37 -34.48 -107.28
C LYS A 395 -24.82 -35.79 -107.93
N LYS A 396 -25.59 -36.64 -107.23
CA LYS A 396 -26.13 -37.88 -107.77
C LYS A 396 -27.15 -37.63 -108.89
N ALA A 397 -28.03 -36.63 -108.72
CA ALA A 397 -28.99 -36.23 -109.74
C ALA A 397 -28.30 -35.64 -110.99
N THR A 398 -27.33 -34.73 -110.81
CA THR A 398 -26.55 -34.14 -111.92
C THR A 398 -25.72 -35.19 -112.65
N LEU A 399 -25.10 -36.15 -111.95
CA LEU A 399 -24.39 -37.27 -112.59
C LEU A 399 -25.35 -38.15 -113.40
N ALA A 400 -26.54 -38.48 -112.87
CA ALA A 400 -27.55 -39.22 -113.62
C ALA A 400 -28.02 -38.44 -114.87
N LEU A 401 -28.24 -37.13 -114.75
CA LEU A 401 -28.60 -36.25 -115.86
C LEU A 401 -27.49 -36.16 -116.92
N GLN A 402 -26.22 -36.07 -116.51
CA GLN A 402 -25.06 -36.09 -117.39
C GLN A 402 -24.92 -37.43 -118.12
N CYS A 403 -25.15 -38.57 -117.45
CA CYS A 403 -25.14 -39.88 -118.09
C CYS A 403 -26.30 -40.05 -119.09
N LEU A 404 -27.51 -39.58 -118.75
CA LEU A 404 -28.64 -39.55 -119.67
C LEU A 404 -28.38 -38.62 -120.88
N TRP A 405 -27.72 -37.48 -120.67
CA TRP A 405 -27.33 -36.58 -121.76
C TRP A 405 -26.27 -37.20 -122.67
N ARG A 406 -25.21 -37.79 -122.11
CA ARG A 406 -24.20 -38.56 -122.88
C ARG A 406 -24.85 -39.68 -123.69
N ALA A 407 -25.76 -40.44 -123.10
CA ALA A 407 -26.53 -41.47 -123.81
C ALA A 407 -27.44 -40.88 -124.90
N LYS A 408 -28.02 -39.69 -124.72
CA LYS A 408 -28.79 -38.98 -125.75
C LYS A 408 -27.90 -38.52 -126.92
N VAL A 409 -26.69 -38.02 -126.64
CA VAL A 409 -25.70 -37.66 -127.66
C VAL A 409 -25.30 -38.88 -128.48
N ALA A 410 -24.84 -39.96 -127.83
CA ALA A 410 -24.47 -41.21 -128.51
C ALA A 410 -25.62 -41.81 -129.34
N ARG A 411 -26.87 -41.72 -128.88
CA ARG A 411 -28.05 -42.13 -129.67
C ARG A 411 -28.32 -41.23 -130.88
N LYS A 412 -28.04 -39.93 -130.81
CA LYS A 412 -28.13 -39.01 -131.96
C LYS A 412 -27.03 -39.34 -132.98
N GLU A 413 -25.82 -39.60 -132.50
CA GLU A 413 -24.65 -39.96 -133.30
C GLU A 413 -24.86 -41.29 -134.04
N LEU A 414 -25.36 -42.32 -133.35
CA LEU A 414 -25.81 -43.58 -133.96
C LEU A 414 -26.93 -43.38 -134.98
N LYS A 415 -27.85 -42.41 -134.77
CA LYS A 415 -28.88 -42.08 -135.77
C LYS A 415 -28.26 -41.45 -137.02
N ASN A 416 -27.31 -40.53 -136.86
CA ASN A 416 -26.60 -39.91 -137.99
C ASN A 416 -25.83 -40.95 -138.81
N LEU A 417 -25.06 -41.83 -138.17
CA LEU A 417 -24.35 -42.93 -138.83
C LEU A 417 -25.31 -43.88 -139.58
N ARG A 418 -26.51 -44.13 -139.04
CA ARG A 418 -27.58 -44.88 -139.72
C ARG A 418 -28.25 -44.16 -140.88
N MET A 419 -28.05 -42.85 -141.05
CA MET A 419 -28.51 -42.12 -142.25
C MET A 419 -27.43 -42.14 -143.34
N ALA A 420 -26.15 -41.91 -142.98
CA ALA A 420 -25.02 -42.06 -143.90
C ALA A 420 -24.97 -43.47 -144.51
N ALA A 421 -25.21 -44.51 -143.70
CA ALA A 421 -25.32 -45.91 -144.15
C ALA A 421 -26.55 -46.22 -145.03
N ARG A 422 -27.43 -45.25 -145.29
CA ARG A 422 -28.52 -45.36 -146.29
C ARG A 422 -28.19 -44.58 -147.57
N GLU A 423 -27.48 -43.47 -147.45
CA GLU A 423 -26.97 -42.69 -148.58
C GLU A 423 -25.94 -43.51 -149.38
N THR A 424 -25.06 -44.27 -148.71
CA THR A 424 -24.14 -45.21 -149.38
C THR A 424 -24.83 -46.41 -150.02
N GLY A 425 -26.04 -46.78 -149.56
CA GLY A 425 -26.89 -47.77 -150.22
C GLY A 425 -27.45 -47.25 -151.55
N ALA A 426 -28.01 -46.04 -151.55
CA ALA A 426 -28.55 -45.41 -152.76
C ALA A 426 -27.46 -45.15 -153.83
N LEU A 427 -26.24 -44.79 -153.41
CA LEU A 427 -25.09 -44.65 -154.30
C LEU A 427 -24.67 -45.97 -154.98
N LYS A 428 -24.93 -47.12 -154.33
CA LYS A 428 -24.64 -48.44 -154.90
C LYS A 428 -25.69 -48.88 -155.92
N GLU A 429 -26.98 -48.69 -155.61
CA GLU A 429 -28.06 -48.90 -156.61
C GLU A 429 -27.95 -47.95 -157.81
N ALA A 430 -27.43 -46.74 -157.60
CA ALA A 430 -27.07 -45.84 -158.70
C ALA A 430 -25.96 -46.49 -159.54
N LYS A 431 -24.84 -46.93 -158.96
CA LYS A 431 -23.74 -47.59 -159.69
C LYS A 431 -24.22 -48.74 -160.59
N ASP A 432 -24.98 -49.67 -160.04
CA ASP A 432 -25.40 -50.91 -160.72
C ASP A 432 -26.39 -50.63 -161.88
N LYS A 433 -27.16 -49.54 -161.82
CA LYS A 433 -28.03 -49.07 -162.93
C LYS A 433 -27.24 -48.45 -164.08
N LEU A 434 -26.03 -47.99 -163.84
CA LEU A 434 -25.20 -47.32 -164.85
C LEU A 434 -24.35 -48.34 -165.59
N GLU A 435 -23.84 -49.36 -164.90
CA GLU A 435 -23.13 -50.49 -165.53
C GLU A 435 -24.05 -51.22 -166.52
N LYS A 436 -25.31 -51.51 -166.15
CA LYS A 436 -26.30 -52.10 -167.07
C LYS A 436 -26.66 -51.21 -168.27
N ARG A 437 -26.60 -49.89 -168.14
CA ARG A 437 -26.82 -48.94 -169.25
C ARG A 437 -25.62 -48.88 -170.20
N VAL A 438 -24.42 -49.22 -169.75
CA VAL A 438 -23.24 -49.39 -170.62
C VAL A 438 -23.36 -50.69 -171.42
N GLU A 439 -23.73 -51.81 -170.79
CA GLU A 439 -23.95 -53.10 -171.47
C GLU A 439 -25.01 -53.00 -172.58
N GLU A 440 -26.14 -52.33 -172.31
CA GLU A 440 -27.21 -52.09 -173.29
C GLU A 440 -26.73 -51.24 -174.49
N LEU A 441 -25.84 -50.26 -174.25
CA LEU A 441 -25.29 -49.40 -175.29
C LEU A 441 -24.25 -50.12 -176.17
N THR A 442 -23.44 -51.02 -175.60
CA THR A 442 -22.54 -51.87 -176.40
C THR A 442 -23.32 -52.84 -177.29
N TRP A 443 -24.40 -53.45 -176.79
CA TRP A 443 -25.20 -54.40 -177.57
C TRP A 443 -25.89 -53.73 -178.77
N ARG A 444 -26.41 -52.51 -178.59
CA ARG A 444 -26.99 -51.70 -179.68
C ARG A 444 -25.95 -51.34 -180.74
N LEU A 445 -24.72 -51.00 -180.33
CA LEU A 445 -23.64 -50.62 -181.24
C LEU A 445 -23.19 -51.77 -182.15
N GLU A 446 -23.32 -53.02 -181.71
CA GLU A 446 -22.96 -54.19 -182.52
C GLU A 446 -24.09 -54.71 -183.40
N LEU A 447 -25.35 -54.41 -183.06
CA LEU A 447 -26.49 -54.67 -183.92
C LEU A 447 -26.48 -53.77 -185.18
N GLU A 448 -26.14 -52.48 -185.03
CA GLU A 448 -26.01 -51.55 -186.18
C GLU A 448 -24.89 -51.94 -187.17
N LYS A 449 -23.84 -52.64 -186.70
CA LYS A 449 -22.77 -53.15 -187.59
C LYS A 449 -23.31 -54.16 -188.59
N HIS A 450 -24.11 -55.12 -188.12
CA HIS A 450 -24.67 -56.19 -188.96
C HIS A 450 -25.68 -55.64 -189.98
N GLN A 451 -26.60 -54.79 -189.52
CA GLN A 451 -27.66 -54.23 -190.35
C GLN A 451 -27.13 -53.43 -191.55
N LYS A 452 -25.93 -52.85 -191.47
CA LYS A 452 -25.32 -52.14 -192.60
C LYS A 452 -24.77 -53.06 -193.68
N ALA A 453 -24.30 -54.26 -193.33
CA ALA A 453 -23.87 -55.27 -194.30
C ALA A 453 -25.08 -55.84 -195.06
N ASP A 454 -26.12 -56.24 -194.33
CA ASP A 454 -27.34 -56.82 -194.91
C ASP A 454 -28.06 -55.85 -195.88
N LEU A 455 -27.95 -54.53 -195.64
CA LEU A 455 -28.50 -53.47 -196.49
C LEU A 455 -27.69 -53.16 -197.76
N GLU A 456 -26.42 -53.58 -197.83
CA GLU A 456 -25.62 -53.49 -199.05
C GLU A 456 -25.91 -54.68 -199.98
N ASP A 457 -26.06 -55.89 -199.45
CA ASP A 457 -26.49 -57.08 -200.21
C ASP A 457 -27.95 -57.02 -200.67
N ALA A 458 -28.87 -56.48 -199.86
CA ALA A 458 -30.29 -56.37 -200.25
C ALA A 458 -30.51 -55.54 -201.52
N LYS A 459 -29.70 -54.48 -201.72
CA LYS A 459 -29.74 -53.64 -202.93
C LYS A 459 -29.30 -54.37 -204.20
N ALA A 460 -28.49 -55.42 -204.08
CA ALA A 460 -28.15 -56.28 -205.22
C ALA A 460 -29.33 -57.14 -205.69
N GLN A 461 -30.38 -57.34 -204.87
CA GLN A 461 -31.53 -58.18 -205.20
C GLN A 461 -32.76 -57.41 -205.70
N GLU A 462 -33.03 -56.18 -205.25
CA GLU A 462 -34.20 -55.41 -205.72
C GLU A 462 -34.11 -55.03 -207.20
N ILE A 463 -32.90 -54.72 -207.69
CA ILE A 463 -32.64 -54.41 -209.11
C ILE A 463 -33.05 -55.58 -210.03
N ALA A 464 -33.03 -56.82 -209.54
CA ALA A 464 -33.43 -58.02 -210.27
C ALA A 464 -34.94 -58.38 -210.13
N LYS A 465 -35.70 -57.74 -209.23
CA LYS A 465 -37.13 -58.07 -208.97
C LYS A 465 -38.11 -57.01 -209.45
N LEU A 466 -37.71 -55.74 -209.50
CA LEU A 466 -38.51 -54.70 -210.20
C LEU A 466 -38.55 -54.92 -211.72
N GLN A 467 -37.77 -55.87 -212.24
CA GLN A 467 -37.86 -56.38 -213.62
C GLN A 467 -39.04 -57.37 -213.83
N ASN A 468 -39.66 -57.92 -212.78
CA ASN A 468 -40.66 -59.00 -212.90
C ASN A 468 -42.07 -58.66 -212.41
N ASN A 469 -42.25 -57.91 -211.32
CA ASN A 469 -43.58 -57.76 -210.67
C ASN A 469 -44.42 -56.57 -211.17
N LEU A 470 -44.18 -56.09 -212.40
CA LEU A 470 -45.01 -55.08 -213.07
C LEU A 470 -46.18 -55.70 -213.87
N THR A 471 -46.37 -57.02 -213.78
CA THR A 471 -47.23 -57.79 -214.69
C THR A 471 -48.63 -58.13 -214.15
N GLU A 472 -48.80 -58.68 -212.94
CA GLU A 472 -50.03 -59.43 -212.60
C GLU A 472 -50.60 -59.21 -211.17
N LEU A 473 -51.88 -58.78 -211.12
CA LEU A 473 -53.00 -59.20 -210.24
C LEU A 473 -52.83 -59.14 -208.69
N GLN A 474 -53.68 -58.48 -207.87
CA GLN A 474 -54.89 -57.65 -208.03
C GLN A 474 -56.27 -58.32 -208.27
N GLU A 475 -56.58 -59.52 -207.71
CA GLU A 475 -57.96 -60.04 -207.61
C GLU A 475 -58.23 -60.94 -206.35
N LYS A 476 -59.45 -60.89 -205.75
CA LYS A 476 -60.12 -61.88 -204.82
C LYS A 476 -59.63 -61.95 -203.33
N LEU A 477 -60.41 -62.28 -202.27
CA LEU A 477 -61.88 -62.26 -201.95
C LEU A 477 -62.14 -62.37 -200.38
N ASP A 478 -63.38 -62.68 -199.92
CA ASP A 478 -63.89 -62.76 -198.49
C ASP A 478 -63.34 -63.93 -197.61
N GLU A 479 -63.53 -64.10 -196.27
CA GLU A 479 -64.52 -63.71 -195.21
C GLU A 479 -65.88 -64.48 -195.20
N ALA A 480 -66.68 -64.67 -194.12
CA ALA A 480 -66.69 -64.12 -192.73
C ALA A 480 -67.22 -65.09 -191.61
N TYR A 481 -66.96 -64.78 -190.32
CA TYR A 481 -67.36 -65.57 -189.12
C TYR A 481 -68.71 -65.13 -188.47
N ALA A 482 -69.85 -65.63 -188.96
CA ALA A 482 -71.19 -65.16 -188.59
C ALA A 482 -71.90 -65.93 -187.42
N ALA A 483 -71.17 -66.39 -186.40
CA ALA A 483 -71.67 -67.34 -185.39
C ALA A 483 -70.88 -67.24 -184.06
N ILE A 484 -71.34 -67.67 -182.88
CA ILE A 484 -72.69 -68.07 -182.42
C ILE A 484 -72.96 -67.61 -180.96
N ILE A 485 -72.01 -66.87 -180.35
CA ILE A 485 -71.95 -66.61 -178.91
C ILE A 485 -73.11 -65.72 -178.42
N ARG A 486 -74.07 -66.38 -177.79
CA ARG A 486 -75.25 -65.91 -177.06
C ARG A 486 -75.64 -67.12 -176.17
N ASP A 487 -75.98 -66.99 -174.90
CA ASP A 487 -76.75 -65.96 -174.21
C ASP A 487 -76.28 -65.77 -172.75
N LYS A 488 -76.53 -64.64 -172.08
CA LYS A 488 -77.06 -63.33 -172.51
C LYS A 488 -76.32 -62.26 -171.69
N GLU A 489 -75.58 -61.36 -172.33
CA GLU A 489 -76.02 -59.99 -172.69
C GLU A 489 -76.34 -59.14 -171.44
N ALA A 490 -75.69 -58.00 -171.17
CA ALA A 490 -74.76 -57.18 -171.98
C ALA A 490 -73.84 -56.31 -171.05
N ALA A 491 -72.61 -55.83 -171.38
CA ALA A 491 -71.70 -55.89 -172.56
C ALA A 491 -70.16 -55.75 -172.15
N LYS A 492 -69.20 -55.46 -173.07
CA LYS A 492 -67.70 -55.75 -172.96
C LYS A 492 -66.67 -54.58 -173.29
N LEU A 493 -65.36 -54.65 -172.88
CA LEU A 493 -64.27 -53.57 -172.85
C LEU A 493 -62.74 -53.98 -173.16
N ALA A 494 -61.68 -53.12 -172.92
CA ALA A 494 -60.26 -53.15 -173.50
C ALA A 494 -58.96 -52.83 -172.60
N ILE A 495 -57.78 -52.37 -173.17
CA ILE A 495 -56.31 -52.39 -172.69
C ILE A 495 -55.45 -51.09 -173.11
N GLU A 496 -54.12 -50.70 -172.97
CA GLU A 496 -52.67 -51.11 -172.65
C GLU A 496 -51.78 -49.83 -172.22
N GLN A 497 -50.42 -49.52 -172.07
CA GLN A 497 -48.96 -49.95 -172.32
C GLN A 497 -47.96 -49.53 -171.15
N ALA A 498 -46.62 -49.15 -171.13
CA ALA A 498 -45.47 -48.70 -172.02
C ALA A 498 -44.01 -48.71 -171.31
N PRO A 499 -42.81 -48.39 -171.93
CA PRO A 499 -41.41 -48.80 -171.48
C PRO A 499 -40.20 -47.85 -170.94
N PRO A 500 -39.09 -47.41 -171.65
CA PRO A 500 -37.64 -47.58 -171.19
C PRO A 500 -36.57 -46.39 -171.19
N ILE A 501 -35.21 -46.66 -171.18
CA ILE A 501 -33.97 -45.81 -171.50
C ILE A 501 -33.24 -44.94 -170.36
N ILE A 502 -32.01 -44.30 -170.38
CA ILE A 502 -30.54 -44.65 -170.66
C ILE A 502 -29.46 -43.69 -169.95
N LYS A 503 -28.13 -44.04 -169.82
CA LYS A 503 -26.85 -43.32 -169.31
C LYS A 503 -26.41 -43.09 -167.78
N GLU A 504 -25.12 -42.67 -167.49
CA GLU A 504 -24.16 -42.90 -166.29
C GLU A 504 -23.99 -41.82 -165.10
N VAL A 505 -23.15 -41.75 -163.99
CA VAL A 505 -21.84 -42.28 -163.35
C VAL A 505 -21.80 -42.27 -161.72
N PRO A 506 -20.92 -42.98 -160.89
CA PRO A 506 -20.98 -43.19 -159.37
C PRO A 506 -19.70 -42.98 -158.40
N VAL A 507 -19.75 -43.21 -157.02
CA VAL A 507 -18.69 -42.90 -155.92
C VAL A 507 -18.55 -43.83 -154.60
N VAL A 508 -17.83 -43.45 -153.46
CA VAL A 508 -17.28 -44.31 -152.29
C VAL A 508 -17.26 -43.73 -150.78
N ASP A 509 -16.55 -44.32 -149.74
CA ASP A 509 -16.72 -44.18 -148.21
C ASP A 509 -15.44 -44.37 -147.21
N ASN A 510 -15.49 -44.20 -145.83
CA ASN A 510 -14.32 -44.33 -144.82
C ASN A 510 -14.53 -44.50 -143.22
N THR A 511 -13.47 -44.58 -142.31
CA THR A 511 -13.51 -44.97 -140.81
C THR A 511 -12.40 -44.46 -139.77
N GLN A 512 -12.52 -44.62 -138.38
CA GLN A 512 -11.54 -44.39 -137.19
C GLN A 512 -12.17 -44.57 -135.72
N LEU A 513 -11.63 -44.50 -134.43
CA LEU A 513 -10.37 -44.73 -133.56
C LEU A 513 -10.60 -44.56 -131.97
N GLU A 514 -9.79 -45.10 -130.97
CA GLU A 514 -9.88 -44.87 -129.43
C GLU A 514 -8.71 -45.36 -128.44
N LEU A 515 -8.53 -44.88 -127.14
CA LEU A 515 -7.76 -45.48 -125.94
C LEU A 515 -7.85 -44.85 -124.46
N LEU A 516 -7.03 -45.30 -123.43
CA LEU A 516 -7.12 -45.21 -121.90
C LEU A 516 -5.72 -45.15 -121.11
N ASN A 517 -5.40 -45.14 -119.76
CA ASN A 517 -5.89 -44.75 -118.37
C ASN A 517 -4.80 -45.02 -117.20
N SER A 518 -4.75 -44.36 -115.99
CA SER A 518 -3.81 -44.68 -114.80
C SER A 518 -4.07 -44.05 -113.36
N GLN A 519 -3.45 -44.50 -112.21
CA GLN A 519 -3.63 -44.04 -110.76
C GLN A 519 -2.69 -44.61 -109.58
N ASN A 520 -2.46 -43.93 -108.40
CA ASN A 520 -1.86 -44.40 -107.05
C ASN A 520 -2.00 -43.33 -105.84
N ASN A 521 -1.54 -43.28 -104.53
CA ASN A 521 -0.75 -44.00 -103.42
C ASN A 521 -0.96 -43.38 -101.94
N GLU A 522 -0.56 -43.97 -100.76
CA GLU A 522 -0.64 -43.39 -99.33
C GLU A 522 0.32 -44.02 -98.19
N LEU A 523 0.50 -43.48 -96.92
CA LEU A 523 1.39 -44.02 -95.79
C LEU A 523 1.34 -43.40 -94.29
N GLU A 524 2.00 -44.05 -93.27
CA GLU A 524 2.60 -43.64 -91.90
C GLU A 524 1.83 -43.57 -90.50
N VAL A 525 2.48 -43.87 -89.31
CA VAL A 525 1.90 -43.83 -87.88
C VAL A 525 2.74 -43.39 -86.58
N GLU A 526 3.49 -44.24 -85.81
CA GLU A 526 3.50 -44.28 -84.29
C GLU A 526 4.42 -43.40 -83.36
N VAL A 527 5.61 -42.93 -83.77
CA VAL A 527 6.73 -42.56 -82.84
C VAL A 527 6.46 -41.38 -81.86
N ALA A 528 5.50 -40.50 -82.15
CA ALA A 528 5.35 -39.21 -81.46
C ALA A 528 4.99 -39.27 -79.96
N LYS A 529 4.46 -40.39 -79.45
CA LYS A 529 3.74 -40.44 -78.16
C LYS A 529 4.60 -40.39 -76.89
N LEU A 530 5.87 -40.80 -76.95
CA LEU A 530 6.67 -41.05 -75.73
C LEU A 530 7.35 -39.80 -75.14
N LYS A 531 7.73 -38.82 -75.97
CA LYS A 531 8.51 -37.64 -75.52
C LYS A 531 7.76 -36.71 -74.54
N GLY A 532 6.44 -36.85 -74.39
CA GLY A 532 5.64 -35.97 -73.53
C GLY A 532 5.82 -36.18 -72.03
N LYS A 533 6.06 -37.40 -71.55
CA LYS A 533 6.01 -37.75 -70.11
C LYS A 533 7.20 -37.28 -69.28
N ILE A 534 8.37 -37.07 -69.90
CA ILE A 534 9.62 -36.77 -69.18
C ILE A 534 9.56 -35.37 -68.54
N LYS A 535 9.02 -34.38 -69.25
CA LYS A 535 8.92 -32.98 -68.77
C LYS A 535 8.01 -32.76 -67.56
N GLU A 536 7.12 -33.69 -67.22
CA GLU A 536 6.28 -33.58 -66.02
C GLU A 536 7.01 -34.00 -64.72
N PHE A 537 8.15 -34.69 -64.82
CA PHE A 537 8.91 -35.14 -63.64
C PHE A 537 9.90 -34.08 -63.14
N GLU A 538 10.64 -33.44 -64.04
CA GLU A 538 11.66 -32.42 -63.71
C GLU A 538 11.07 -31.27 -62.87
N VAL A 539 9.86 -30.83 -63.21
CA VAL A 539 9.14 -29.74 -62.52
C VAL A 539 8.79 -30.07 -61.05
N LYS A 540 8.68 -31.36 -60.69
CA LYS A 540 8.36 -31.77 -59.31
C LYS A 540 9.57 -31.82 -58.39
N CYS A 541 10.75 -32.17 -58.91
CA CYS A 541 11.97 -32.22 -58.10
C CYS A 541 12.36 -30.82 -57.58
N PHE A 542 12.30 -29.81 -58.45
CA PHE A 542 12.68 -28.43 -58.12
C PHE A 542 11.78 -27.76 -57.06
N ALA A 543 10.54 -28.26 -56.87
CA ALA A 543 9.67 -27.79 -55.79
C ALA A 543 10.13 -28.31 -54.43
N LEU A 544 10.48 -29.60 -54.34
CA LEU A 544 10.86 -30.27 -53.09
C LEU A 544 12.19 -29.77 -52.50
N GLU A 545 13.15 -29.35 -53.35
CA GLU A 545 14.40 -28.74 -52.88
C GLU A 545 14.18 -27.42 -52.13
N ASN A 546 13.18 -26.62 -52.52
CA ASN A 546 12.90 -25.33 -51.89
C ASN A 546 12.21 -25.48 -50.52
N ASP A 547 11.23 -26.38 -50.40
CA ASP A 547 10.56 -26.66 -49.11
C ASP A 547 11.53 -27.28 -48.09
N SER A 548 12.45 -28.14 -48.54
CA SER A 548 13.53 -28.68 -47.72
C SER A 548 14.44 -27.57 -47.17
N ARG A 549 14.86 -26.64 -48.04
CA ARG A 549 15.75 -25.53 -47.67
C ARG A 549 15.11 -24.55 -46.67
N ALA A 550 13.82 -24.29 -46.78
CA ALA A 550 13.07 -23.49 -45.80
C ALA A 550 12.99 -24.19 -44.42
N SER A 551 12.77 -25.51 -44.42
CA SER A 551 12.68 -26.32 -43.19
C SER A 551 14.00 -26.34 -42.40
N VAL A 552 15.15 -26.31 -43.08
CA VAL A 552 16.47 -26.21 -42.43
C VAL A 552 16.64 -24.87 -41.71
N THR A 553 16.24 -23.76 -42.33
CA THR A 553 16.38 -22.43 -41.71
C THR A 553 15.51 -22.23 -40.47
N GLU A 554 14.31 -22.81 -40.40
CA GLU A 554 13.51 -22.79 -39.17
C GLU A 554 14.14 -23.64 -38.04
N ALA A 555 14.84 -24.73 -38.38
CA ALA A 555 15.53 -25.57 -37.40
C ALA A 555 16.76 -24.88 -36.78
N GLU A 556 17.53 -24.12 -37.56
CA GLU A 556 18.66 -23.32 -37.07
C GLU A 556 18.21 -22.17 -36.15
N ASP A 557 17.11 -21.51 -36.51
CA ASP A 557 16.54 -20.40 -35.73
C ASP A 557 15.85 -20.88 -34.43
N ALA A 558 15.34 -22.11 -34.40
CA ALA A 558 14.89 -22.79 -33.18
C ALA A 558 16.06 -23.23 -32.28
N LYS A 559 17.15 -23.74 -32.88
CA LYS A 559 18.35 -24.21 -32.15
C LYS A 559 19.07 -23.06 -31.45
N SER A 560 19.12 -21.88 -32.08
CA SER A 560 19.70 -20.67 -31.48
C SER A 560 18.97 -20.25 -30.20
N LYS A 561 17.63 -20.23 -30.21
CA LYS A 561 16.81 -19.89 -29.03
C LYS A 561 16.93 -20.92 -27.90
N ALA A 562 17.21 -22.18 -28.21
CA ALA A 562 17.47 -23.20 -27.19
C ALA A 562 18.76 -22.93 -26.41
N VAL A 563 19.79 -22.36 -27.05
CA VAL A 563 21.04 -21.96 -26.37
C VAL A 563 20.81 -20.77 -25.43
N GLU A 564 20.04 -19.76 -25.84
CA GLU A 564 19.68 -18.63 -24.96
C GLU A 564 18.96 -19.10 -23.69
N PHE A 565 18.03 -20.05 -23.80
CA PHE A 565 17.36 -20.62 -22.63
C PHE A 565 18.29 -21.45 -21.73
N GLN A 566 19.29 -22.14 -22.30
CA GLN A 566 20.29 -22.89 -21.54
C GLN A 566 21.15 -21.94 -20.68
N GLU A 567 21.66 -20.83 -21.24
CA GLU A 567 22.42 -19.82 -20.46
C GLU A 567 21.59 -19.19 -19.33
N ILE A 568 20.29 -18.96 -19.56
CA ILE A 568 19.39 -18.40 -18.55
C ILE A 568 19.20 -19.39 -17.38
N ILE A 569 19.10 -20.69 -17.67
CA ILE A 569 18.99 -21.74 -16.64
C ILE A 569 20.28 -21.83 -15.81
N GLU A 570 21.45 -21.79 -16.44
CA GLU A 570 22.75 -21.87 -15.75
C GLU A 570 23.02 -20.64 -14.86
N ARG A 571 22.56 -19.45 -15.24
CA ARG A 571 22.57 -18.27 -14.35
C ARG A 571 21.64 -18.42 -13.14
N TYR A 572 20.52 -19.12 -13.30
CA TYR A 572 19.56 -19.38 -12.21
C TYR A 572 19.99 -20.49 -11.25
N THR A 573 20.77 -21.48 -11.69
CA THR A 573 21.36 -22.48 -10.77
C THR A 573 22.50 -21.86 -9.97
N PHE A 574 23.40 -21.11 -10.61
CA PHE A 574 24.53 -20.45 -9.93
C PHE A 574 24.09 -19.47 -8.82
N THR A 575 23.01 -18.72 -9.04
CA THR A 575 22.46 -17.78 -8.04
C THR A 575 21.69 -18.44 -6.89
N ASN A 576 21.28 -19.71 -7.00
CA ASN A 576 20.65 -20.44 -5.89
C ASN A 576 21.66 -21.16 -4.99
N CYS A 577 22.82 -21.60 -5.50
CA CYS A 577 23.90 -22.13 -4.65
C CYS A 577 24.47 -21.08 -3.68
N LEU A 578 24.57 -19.82 -4.11
CA LEU A 578 25.01 -18.68 -3.28
C LEU A 578 23.92 -18.14 -2.31
N ARG A 579 22.96 -18.99 -1.93
CA ARG A 579 21.94 -18.71 -0.90
C ARG A 579 21.74 -19.84 0.11
N HIS A 580 22.57 -20.88 0.07
CA HIS A 580 22.62 -21.95 1.07
C HIS A 580 24.01 -22.15 1.70
N LEU A 581 24.89 -21.16 1.49
CA LEU A 581 26.04 -20.76 2.30
C LEU A 581 25.87 -19.27 2.63
#